data_AF-A0A2I0KBM1-F1
#
_entry.id   AF-A0A2I0KBM1-F1
#
_cell.length_a   1.000
_cell.length_b   1.000
_cell.length_c   1.000
_cell.angle_alpha   90.00
_cell.angle_beta   90.00
_cell.angle_gamma   90.00
#
_symmetry.space_group_name_H-M   'P 1'
#
loop_
_entity.id
_entity.type
_entity.pdbx_description
1 polymer ?
#
loop_
_entity_poly.entity_id
_entity_poly.type
_entity_poly.pdbx_seq_one_letter_code
_entity_poly.pdbx_strand_id
1 'polypeptide(L)'
;MRAIKQSKISIPIFSKGYTSSKWCLKEVAEMVKLKDETKHMIMPIFLDVTPDEVKYQTGSYAKAFTQHEENYDFETVQEWRNALQEFSIG
;
A
#
# COMPACT_ATOMS: atom_id res chain seq x y z
N MET A 1 -8.05 -8.17 -8.85
CA MET A 1 -9.10 -7.33 -8.22
C MET A 1 -10.34 -8.10 -7.78
N ARG A 2 -10.98 -8.94 -8.63
CA ARG A 2 -12.20 -9.69 -8.24
C ARG A 2 -12.03 -10.52 -6.95
N ALA A 3 -10.84 -11.11 -6.75
CA ALA A 3 -10.52 -11.88 -5.55
C ALA A 3 -10.45 -11.03 -4.26
N ILE A 4 -9.92 -9.81 -4.31
CA ILE A 4 -9.84 -8.92 -3.13
C ILE A 4 -11.26 -8.55 -2.69
N LYS A 5 -12.13 -8.18 -3.64
CA LYS A 5 -13.56 -7.86 -3.39
C LYS A 5 -14.38 -9.01 -2.81
N GLN A 6 -13.96 -10.25 -3.06
CA GLN A 6 -14.66 -11.47 -2.59
C GLN A 6 -14.03 -12.04 -1.31
N SER A 7 -12.88 -11.52 -0.90
CA SER A 7 -12.21 -11.93 0.32
C SER A 7 -12.78 -11.16 1.51
N LYS A 8 -12.67 -11.73 2.71
CA LYS A 8 -13.03 -11.05 3.97
C LYS A 8 -11.82 -10.44 4.67
N ILE A 9 -10.64 -10.96 4.36
CA ILE A 9 -9.37 -10.60 4.98
C ILE A 9 -8.33 -10.48 3.87
N SER A 10 -7.56 -9.40 3.88
CA SER A 10 -6.35 -9.24 3.07
C SER A 10 -5.12 -9.12 3.97
N ILE A 11 -4.01 -9.72 3.53
CA ILE A 11 -2.75 -9.72 4.28
C ILE A 11 -1.64 -9.16 3.37
N PRO A 12 -1.46 -7.82 3.31
CA PRO A 12 -0.34 -7.24 2.57
C PRO A 12 0.98 -7.54 3.28
N ILE A 13 1.98 -8.01 2.54
CA ILE A 13 3.34 -8.25 3.04
C ILE A 13 4.23 -7.11 2.55
N PHE A 14 4.41 -6.11 3.40
CA PHE A 14 5.29 -4.98 3.12
C PHE A 14 6.75 -5.43 3.22
N SER A 15 7.51 -5.17 2.15
CA SER A 15 8.92 -5.50 2.04
C SER A 15 9.64 -4.36 1.32
N LYS A 16 10.96 -4.33 1.35
CA LYS A 16 11.76 -3.26 0.72
C LYS A 16 11.43 -3.02 -0.75
N GLY A 17 11.00 -4.05 -1.48
CA GLY A 17 10.63 -4.00 -2.90
C GLY A 17 9.13 -3.88 -3.19
N TYR A 18 8.28 -3.82 -2.15
CA TYR A 18 6.82 -3.80 -2.31
C TYR A 18 6.36 -2.65 -3.21
N THR A 19 6.90 -1.45 -2.97
CA THR A 19 6.55 -0.24 -3.71
C THR A 19 7.20 -0.15 -5.08
N SER A 20 8.13 -1.04 -5.43
CA SER A 20 8.66 -1.13 -6.81
C SER A 20 7.61 -1.72 -7.77
N SER A 21 6.66 -2.50 -7.24
CA SER A 21 5.58 -3.09 -8.04
C SER A 21 4.35 -2.18 -8.05
N LYS A 22 4.02 -1.63 -9.22
CA LYS A 22 2.75 -0.95 -9.48
C LYS A 22 1.55 -1.80 -9.07
N TRP A 23 1.62 -3.11 -9.30
CA TRP A 23 0.51 -4.01 -8.97
C TRP A 23 0.28 -4.08 -7.47
N CYS A 24 1.34 -4.17 -6.67
CA CYS A 24 1.24 -4.16 -5.21
C CYS A 24 0.63 -2.85 -4.69
N LEU A 25 1.01 -1.71 -5.27
CA LEU A 25 0.43 -0.40 -4.93
C LEU A 25 -1.07 -0.30 -5.27
N LYS A 26 -1.48 -0.85 -6.41
CA LYS A 26 -2.90 -0.95 -6.77
C LYS A 26 -3.68 -1.86 -5.84
N GLU A 27 -3.10 -2.98 -5.45
CA GLU A 27 -3.76 -3.92 -4.55
C GLU A 27 -3.96 -3.32 -3.16
N VAL A 28 -2.96 -2.62 -2.60
CA VAL A 28 -3.11 -2.00 -1.27
C VAL A 28 -4.13 -0.86 -1.28
N ALA A 29 -4.17 -0.03 -2.33
CA ALA A 29 -5.19 1.02 -2.48
C ALA A 29 -6.60 0.42 -2.53
N GLU A 30 -6.79 -0.65 -3.30
CA GLU A 30 -8.08 -1.35 -3.37
C GLU A 30 -8.47 -1.98 -2.02
N MET A 31 -7.51 -2.54 -1.27
CA MET A 31 -7.77 -3.08 0.06
C MET A 31 -8.28 -2.01 1.03
N VAL A 32 -7.62 -0.84 1.05
CA VAL A 32 -8.00 0.30 1.90
C VAL A 32 -9.40 0.79 1.53
N LYS A 33 -9.69 0.96 0.23
CA LYS A 33 -11.03 1.34 -0.22
C LYS A 33 -12.12 0.36 0.24
N LEU A 34 -11.86 -0.94 0.14
CA LEU A 34 -12.82 -1.97 0.58
C LEU A 34 -12.98 -2.04 2.10
N LYS A 35 -11.94 -1.71 2.88
CA LYS A 35 -12.02 -1.59 4.34
C LYS A 35 -13.00 -0.48 4.74
N ASP A 36 -13.04 0.62 4.00
CA ASP A 36 -13.94 1.74 4.31
C ASP A 36 -15.38 1.49 3.83
N GLU A 37 -15.54 0.81 2.69
CA GLU A 37 -16.85 0.52 2.10
C GLU A 37 -17.55 -0.71 2.72
N THR A 38 -16.81 -1.60 3.40
CA THR A 38 -17.32 -2.91 3.87
C THR A 38 -16.75 -3.31 5.23
N LYS A 39 -16.98 -4.55 5.69
CA LYS A 39 -16.33 -5.13 6.89
C LYS A 39 -15.02 -5.86 6.56
N HIS A 40 -14.33 -5.45 5.50
CA HIS A 40 -13.09 -6.08 5.06
C HIS A 40 -11.96 -5.81 6.04
N MET A 41 -11.30 -6.87 6.52
CA MET A 41 -10.20 -6.75 7.46
C MET A 41 -8.86 -6.74 6.71
N ILE A 42 -7.93 -5.88 7.14
CA ILE A 42 -6.57 -5.87 6.62
C ILE A 42 -5.59 -6.16 7.76
N MET A 43 -4.71 -7.15 7.56
CA MET A 43 -3.70 -7.54 8.54
C MET A 43 -2.30 -7.43 7.90
N PRO A 44 -1.56 -6.34 8.14
CA PRO A 44 -0.26 -6.16 7.51
C PRO A 44 0.83 -7.03 8.14
N ILE A 45 1.77 -7.49 7.31
CA ILE A 45 3.03 -8.09 7.73
C ILE A 45 4.16 -7.17 7.26
N PHE A 46 5.08 -6.83 8.15
CA PHE A 46 6.25 -6.01 7.84
C PHE A 46 7.50 -6.91 7.80
N LEU A 47 8.01 -7.15 6.60
CA LEU A 47 9.17 -8.00 6.32
C LEU A 47 10.39 -7.13 6.00
N ASP A 48 11.36 -7.09 6.90
CA ASP A 48 12.60 -6.31 6.79
C ASP A 48 12.39 -4.80 6.54
N VAL A 49 11.23 -4.29 6.95
CA VAL A 49 10.86 -2.87 6.94
C VAL A 49 10.14 -2.53 8.23
N THR A 50 10.25 -1.29 8.67
CA THR A 50 9.51 -0.79 9.82
C THR A 50 8.14 -0.24 9.40
N PRO A 51 7.13 -0.23 10.30
CA PRO A 51 5.85 0.43 10.04
C PRO A 51 6.00 1.91 9.68
N ASP A 52 6.96 2.61 10.30
CA ASP A 52 7.23 4.02 9.99
C ASP A 52 7.78 4.20 8.58
N GLU A 53 8.65 3.30 8.10
CA GLU A 53 9.11 3.33 6.71
C GLU A 53 7.96 3.17 5.72
N VAL A 54 6.97 2.33 6.04
CA VAL A 54 5.77 2.16 5.21
C VAL A 54 4.87 3.39 5.30
N LYS A 55 4.56 3.85 6.52
CA LYS A 55 3.62 4.95 6.82
C LYS A 55 4.10 6.29 6.30
N TYR A 56 5.38 6.58 6.45
CA TYR A 56 5.98 7.85 6.03
C TYR A 56 6.69 7.73 4.68
N GLN A 57 6.63 6.55 4.05
CA GLN A 57 7.26 6.25 2.77
C GLN A 57 8.74 6.68 2.72
N THR A 58 9.52 6.37 3.76
CA THR A 58 10.95 6.72 3.84
C THR A 58 11.83 5.60 3.26
N GLY A 59 13.15 5.81 3.21
CA GLY A 59 14.10 4.76 2.79
C GLY A 59 13.86 4.27 1.34
N SER A 60 13.70 2.96 1.15
CA SER A 60 13.47 2.39 -0.19
C SER A 60 12.13 2.81 -0.79
N TYR A 61 11.14 3.14 0.05
CA TYR A 61 9.81 3.56 -0.40
C TYR A 61 9.88 4.94 -1.03
N ALA A 62 10.61 5.88 -0.43
CA ALA A 62 10.82 7.22 -0.98
C ALA A 62 11.41 7.14 -2.39
N LYS A 63 12.48 6.34 -2.56
CA LYS A 63 13.15 6.16 -3.84
C LYS A 63 12.22 5.57 -4.91
N ALA A 64 11.40 4.58 -4.54
CA ALA A 64 10.45 3.98 -5.47
C ALA A 64 9.36 4.98 -5.89
N PHE A 65 8.86 5.80 -4.98
CA PHE A 65 7.86 6.81 -5.32
C PHE A 65 8.38 7.91 -6.23
N THR A 66 9.64 8.34 -6.09
CA THR A 66 10.26 9.27 -7.06
C THR A 66 10.22 8.70 -8.48
N GLN A 67 10.42 7.40 -8.66
CA GLN A 67 10.31 6.76 -9.98
C GLN A 67 8.86 6.71 -10.47
N HIS A 68 7.89 6.46 -9.58
CA HIS A 68 6.47 6.44 -9.98
C HIS A 68 5.95 7.82 -10.37
N GLU A 69 6.42 8.89 -9.71
CA GLU A 69 6.07 10.29 -10.02
C GLU A 69 6.50 10.70 -11.44
N GLU A 70 7.50 10.05 -12.04
CA GLU A 70 7.90 10.26 -13.44
C GLU A 70 6.99 9.52 -14.44
N ASN A 71 6.29 8.48 -14.00
CA ASN A 71 5.58 7.53 -14.87
C ASN A 71 4.05 7.57 -14.74
N TYR A 72 3.53 8.21 -13.69
CA TYR A 72 2.11 8.25 -13.36
C TYR A 72 1.67 9.66 -12.99
N ASP A 73 0.38 9.94 -13.17
CA ASP A 73 -0.21 11.21 -12.76
C ASP A 73 -0.21 11.37 -11.23
N PHE A 74 -0.27 12.63 -10.80
CA PHE A 74 -0.24 13.01 -9.39
C PHE A 74 -1.34 12.33 -8.58
N GLU A 75 -2.57 12.24 -9.12
CA GLU A 75 -3.71 11.68 -8.41
C GLU A 75 -3.50 10.20 -8.09
N THR A 76 -3.03 9.44 -9.08
CA THR A 76 -2.70 8.01 -8.92
C THR A 76 -1.61 7.79 -7.87
N VAL A 77 -0.53 8.58 -7.92
CA VAL A 77 0.56 8.45 -6.95
C VAL A 77 0.09 8.83 -5.53
N GLN A 78 -0.71 9.89 -5.42
CA GLN A 78 -1.25 10.34 -4.15
C GLN A 78 -2.20 9.31 -3.53
N GLU A 79 -3.03 8.63 -4.33
CA GLU A 79 -3.87 7.52 -3.88
C GLU A 79 -3.02 6.41 -3.22
N TRP A 80 -1.93 6.01 -3.86
CA TRP A 80 -1.04 4.97 -3.32
C TRP A 80 -0.33 5.42 -2.04
N ARG A 81 0.11 6.67 -1.96
CA ARG A 81 0.73 7.23 -0.73
C ARG A 81 -0.26 7.23 0.43
N ASN A 82 -1.48 7.74 0.20
CA ASN A 82 -2.52 7.78 1.21
C ASN A 82 -2.89 6.38 1.69
N ALA A 83 -2.98 5.40 0.78
CA ALA A 83 -3.26 4.02 1.15
C ALA A 83 -2.19 3.45 2.09
N LEU A 84 -0.90 3.73 1.87
CA LEU A 84 0.18 3.24 2.73
C LEU A 84 0.20 3.92 4.12
N GLN A 85 -0.30 5.15 4.24
CA GLN A 85 -0.37 5.88 5.53
C GLN A 85 -1.36 5.25 6.53
N GLU A 86 -2.35 4.51 6.05
CA GLU A 86 -3.31 3.76 6.88
C GLU A 86 -2.67 2.62 7.69
N PHE A 87 -1.44 2.22 7.33
CA PHE A 87 -0.72 1.13 7.96
C PHE A 87 0.26 1.67 9.00
N SER A 88 -0.26 2.00 10.18
CA SER A 88 0.53 2.35 11.35
C SER A 88 0.25 1.43 12.52
N ILE A 89 1.28 1.09 13.31
CA ILE A 89 1.06 0.54 14.64
C ILE A 89 0.66 1.73 15.52
N GLY A 90 -0.54 1.65 16.11
CA GLY A 90 -1.03 2.62 17.09
C GLY A 90 -0.30 2.54 18.42
#